data_AF-A0A956UE06-F1
#
_entry.id   AF-A0A956UE06-F1
#
_cell.length_a   1.000
_cell.length_b   1.000
_cell.length_c   1.000
_cell.angle_alpha   90.00
_cell.angle_beta   90.00
_cell.angle_gamma   90.00
#
_symmetry.space_group_name_H-M   'P 1'
#
loop_
_entity.id
_entity.type
_entity.pdbx_description
1 polymer ?
#
loop_
_entity_poly.entity_id
_entity_poly.type
_entity_poly.pdbx_seq_one_letter_code
_entity_poly.pdbx_strand_id
1 'polypeptide(L)' 'NTVTAVWWPEGVDGKAISKKAREEHGIVLGGGQGKLDGKIFRVGHLGWFNQEDVAGALDVVESLLAAAPRSL' A
#
# COMPACT_ATOMS: atom_id res chain seq x y z
N ASN A 1 15.85 -4.07 -10.48
CA ASN A 1 14.97 -4.14 -9.29
C ASN A 1 13.81 -3.19 -9.58
N THR A 2 12.56 -3.66 -9.58
CA THR A 2 11.42 -2.96 -10.25
C THR A 2 10.15 -2.86 -9.39
N VAL A 3 10.11 -3.57 -8.27
CA VAL A 3 9.00 -3.58 -7.33
C VAL A 3 9.54 -3.88 -5.94
N THR A 4 8.99 -3.20 -4.93
CA THR A 4 9.30 -3.47 -3.52
C THR A 4 8.06 -4.03 -2.84
N ALA A 5 8.20 -5.17 -2.14
CA ALA A 5 7.17 -5.74 -1.30
C ALA A 5 7.34 -5.25 0.15
N VAL A 6 6.25 -4.78 0.76
CA VAL A 6 6.23 -4.21 2.11
C VAL A 6 5.16 -4.91 2.93
N TRP A 7 5.50 -5.31 4.15
CA TRP A 7 4.54 -5.90 5.09
C TRP A 7 3.56 -4.86 5.60
N TRP A 8 2.29 -5.25 5.69
CA TRP A 8 1.35 -4.50 6.51
C TRP A 8 1.73 -4.67 7.99
N PRO A 9 1.56 -3.63 8.82
CA PRO A 9 1.66 -3.77 10.26
C PRO A 9 0.69 -4.83 10.79
N GLU A 10 1.00 -5.42 11.94
CA GLU A 10 0.05 -6.32 12.61
C GLU A 10 -1.21 -5.56 13.05
N GLY A 11 -2.34 -6.24 13.01
CA GLY A 11 -3.62 -5.70 13.47
C GLY A 11 -4.26 -4.64 12.56
N VAL A 12 -3.76 -4.46 11.33
CA VAL A 12 -4.41 -3.63 10.30
C VAL A 12 -5.01 -4.47 9.18
N ASP A 13 -6.17 -4.05 8.68
CA ASP A 13 -6.74 -4.60 7.45
C ASP A 13 -6.12 -3.93 6.22
N GLY A 14 -5.02 -4.49 5.73
CA GLY A 14 -4.31 -4.00 4.56
C GLY A 14 -5.14 -4.00 3.26
N LYS A 15 -6.15 -4.88 3.14
CA LYS A 15 -7.05 -4.87 1.97
C LYS A 15 -8.01 -3.69 2.03
N ALA A 16 -8.53 -3.37 3.21
CA ALA A 16 -9.35 -2.17 3.40
C ALA A 16 -8.56 -0.88 3.12
N ILE A 17 -7.31 -0.78 3.59
CA ILE A 17 -6.43 0.36 3.31
C ILE A 17 -6.15 0.47 1.80
N SER A 18 -5.81 -0.63 1.14
CA SER A 18 -5.56 -0.65 -0.30
C SER A 18 -6.78 -0.22 -1.12
N LYS A 19 -7.98 -0.61 -0.66
CA LYS A 19 -9.24 -0.18 -1.26
C LYS A 19 -9.44 1.33 -1.14
N LYS A 20 -9.23 1.90 0.06
CA LYS A 20 -9.33 3.36 0.29
C LYS A 20 -8.30 4.15 -0.52
N ALA A 21 -7.05 3.68 -0.56
CA ALA A 21 -6.01 4.31 -1.38
C ALA A 21 -6.45 4.44 -2.85
N ARG A 22 -7.09 3.40 -3.39
CA ARG A 22 -7.61 3.41 -4.77
C ARG A 22 -8.83 4.32 -4.92
N GLU A 23 -9.82 4.18 -4.05
CA GLU A 23 -11.12 4.83 -4.20
C GLU A 23 -11.08 6.33 -3.86
N GLU A 24 -10.27 6.72 -2.88
CA GLU A 24 -10.23 8.09 -2.35
C GLU A 24 -9.04 8.89 -2.89
N HIS A 25 -7.93 8.24 -3.23
CA HIS A 25 -6.68 8.91 -3.65
C HIS A 25 -6.21 8.52 -5.06
N GLY A 26 -6.89 7.59 -5.74
CA GLY A 26 -6.46 7.11 -7.06
C GLY A 26 -5.17 6.29 -7.07
N ILE A 27 -4.65 5.89 -5.91
CA ILE A 27 -3.41 5.13 -5.76
C ILE A 27 -3.71 3.63 -5.75
N VAL A 28 -3.16 2.89 -6.72
CA VAL A 28 -3.31 1.44 -6.80
C VAL A 28 -2.07 0.75 -6.27
N LEU A 29 -2.20 0.08 -5.12
CA LEU A 29 -1.15 -0.75 -4.55
C LEU A 29 -1.29 -2.20 -5.03
N GLY A 30 -0.17 -2.83 -5.38
CA GLY A 30 -0.18 -4.26 -5.70
C GLY A 30 -0.34 -5.10 -4.44
N GLY A 31 -1.29 -6.04 -4.39
CA GLY A 31 -1.39 -6.97 -3.26
C GLY A 31 -0.32 -8.07 -3.28
N GLY A 32 -0.19 -8.77 -2.15
CA GLY A 32 0.45 -10.09 -2.09
C GLY A 32 -0.37 -11.17 -2.80
N GLN A 33 0.27 -12.30 -3.10
CA GLN A 33 -0.37 -13.45 -3.77
C GLN A 33 -0.14 -14.72 -2.97
N GLY A 34 -1.05 -15.69 -3.08
CA GLY A 34 -0.96 -16.99 -2.40
C GLY A 34 -0.78 -16.81 -0.89
N LYS A 35 0.34 -17.33 -0.35
CA LYS A 35 0.64 -17.27 1.10
C LYS A 35 0.83 -15.85 1.65
N LEU A 36 0.97 -14.86 0.77
CA LEU A 36 1.18 -13.45 1.10
C LEU A 36 -0.07 -12.59 0.86
N ASP A 37 -1.19 -13.17 0.39
CA ASP A 37 -2.43 -12.43 0.21
C ASP A 37 -2.88 -11.76 1.52
N GLY A 38 -3.21 -10.47 1.44
CA GLY A 38 -3.57 -9.63 2.59
C GLY A 38 -2.42 -9.26 3.54
N LYS A 39 -1.23 -9.84 3.41
CA LYS A 39 -0.10 -9.63 4.34
C LYS A 39 0.89 -8.56 3.90
N ILE A 40 1.00 -8.35 2.60
CA ILE A 40 1.89 -7.35 2.01
C ILE A 40 1.13 -6.48 1.03
N PHE A 41 1.73 -5.34 0.72
CA PHE A 41 1.50 -4.60 -0.50
C PHE A 41 2.81 -4.43 -1.28
N ARG A 42 2.70 -3.98 -2.52
CA ARG A 42 3.80 -3.85 -3.47
C ARG A 42 3.74 -2.50 -4.14
N VAL A 43 4.87 -1.81 -4.15
CA VAL A 43 5.08 -0.54 -4.86
C VAL A 43 5.92 -0.83 -6.10
N GLY A 44 5.29 -0.72 -7.28
CA GLY A 44 5.98 -0.83 -8.56
C GLY A 44 6.69 0.48 -8.91
N HIS A 45 7.96 0.40 -9.28
CA HIS A 45 8.81 1.54 -9.64
C HIS A 45 9.56 1.24 -10.93
N LEU A 46 8.80 0.87 -11.96
CA LEU A 46 9.29 0.53 -13.29
C LEU A 46 8.50 1.27 -14.35
N GLY A 47 9.19 1.79 -15.36
CA GLY A 47 8.61 2.51 -16.48
C GLY A 47 8.66 4.01 -16.27
N TRP A 48 7.59 4.71 -16.67
CA TRP A 48 7.48 6.15 -16.57
C TRP A 48 6.93 6.55 -15.20
N PHE A 49 7.81 7.06 -14.34
CA PHE A 49 7.48 7.62 -13.03
C PHE A 49 8.62 8.54 -12.58
N ASN A 50 8.38 9.34 -11.56
CA ASN A 50 9.40 10.13 -10.87
C ASN A 50 9.38 9.83 -9.35
N GLN A 51 10.24 10.49 -8.60
CA GLN A 51 10.32 10.27 -7.15
C GLN A 51 9.06 10.72 -6.40
N GLU A 52 8.37 11.74 -6.90
CA GLU A 52 7.15 12.30 -6.31
C GLU A 52 5.98 11.32 -6.43
N ASP A 53 5.89 10.55 -7.52
CA ASP A 53 4.89 9.49 -7.69
C ASP A 53 5.00 8.43 -6.59
N VAL A 54 6.23 8.02 -6.26
CA VAL A 54 6.50 7.04 -5.20
C VAL A 54 6.27 7.64 -3.83
N ALA A 55 6.76 8.87 -3.59
CA ALA A 55 6.56 9.57 -2.32
C ALA A 55 5.07 9.77 -2.03
N GLY A 56 4.29 10.27 -2.99
CA GLY A 56 2.86 10.48 -2.83
C GLY A 56 2.09 9.18 -2.56
N ALA A 57 2.48 8.06 -3.18
CA ALA A 57 1.89 6.76 -2.86
C ALA A 57 2.18 6.32 -1.41
N LEU A 58 3.39 6.61 -0.90
CA LEU A 58 3.76 6.31 0.49
C LEU A 58 3.07 7.24 1.48
N ASP A 59 2.95 8.54 1.18
CA ASP A 59 2.24 9.51 2.02
C ASP A 59 0.76 9.13 2.21
N VAL A 60 0.11 8.65 1.14
CA VAL A 60 -1.27 8.13 1.21
C VAL A 60 -1.34 6.90 2.11
N VAL A 61 -0.39 5.97 1.98
CA VAL A 61 -0.33 4.77 2.83
C VAL A 61 -0.13 5.16 4.30
N GLU A 62 0.78 6.09 4.58
CA GLU A 62 1.04 6.59 5.94
C GLU A 62 -0.20 7.24 6.55
N SER A 63 -0.85 8.14 5.81
CA SER A 63 -2.07 8.82 6.26
C SER A 63 -3.21 7.84 6.58
N LEU A 64 -3.44 6.86 5.70
CA LEU A 64 -4.48 5.85 5.91
C LEU A 64 -4.14 4.89 7.06
N LEU A 65 -2.86 4.56 7.26
CA LEU A 65 -2.41 3.77 8.41
C LEU A 65 -2.60 4.53 9.73
N ALA A 66 -2.33 5.85 9.74
CA ALA A 66 -2.55 6.69 10.91
C ALA A 66 -4.04 6.79 11.29
N ALA A 67 -4.93 6.78 10.29
CA ALA A 67 -6.38 6.82 10.49
C ALA A 67 -7.02 5.44 10.71
N ALA A 68 -6.30 4.34 10.46
CA ALA A 68 -6.86 2.99 10.55
C ALA A 68 -7.04 2.56 12.02
N PRO A 69 -8.21 2.01 12.39
CA PRO A 69 -8.37 1.36 13.69
C PRO A 69 -7.44 0.15 13.77
N ARG A 70 -6.69 0.03 14.88
CA ARG A 70 -5.86 -1.14 15.15
C ARG A 70 -6.67 -2.15 15.94
N SER A 71 -6.76 -3.39 15.47
CA SER A 71 -7.24 -4.48 16.31
C SER A 71 -6.16 -4.76 17.37
N LEU A 72 -6.47 -4.51 18.64
CA LEU A 72 -5.65 -4.89 19.79
C LEU A 72 -5.58 -6.42 19.92
#